data_AF-A0A6G0Q1B1-F1
#
_entry.id   AF-A0A6G0Q1B1-F1
#
_cell.length_a   1.000
_cell.length_b   1.000
_cell.length_c   1.000
_cell.angle_alpha   90.00
_cell.angle_beta   90.00
_cell.angle_gamma   90.00
#
_symmetry.space_group_name_H-M   'P 1'
#
loop_
_entity.id
_entity.type
_entity.pdbx_description
1 polymer ?
#
loop_
_entity_poly.entity_id
_entity_poly.type
_entity_poly.pdbx_seq_one_letter_code
_entity_poly.pdbx_strand_id
1 'polypeptide(L)'
;FCSLRLRKDVADVTEGQLIAEIKALLAKVKNDDLPDIKALFDKELVMDLAETDMDARILAYFQKFKQVVLEHGLEDVFSGDDGEKEKCRRLVSCLAPPVLKADVKTAVRWTDKAAVKSMQKLYTLVYDKAVAHERHFRQNKSQRMMAKVKDKSKDSSASTKSGRAGTAAAQPKKQGRGDFSKKATAPKNDRKVENLAADRKTARKPFTTTNKEPPSPCPKCQEMNLK
;
A
#
# COMPACT_ATOMS: atom_id res chain seq x y z
N PHE A 1 -8.37 48.60 15.53
CA PHE A 1 -8.38 47.35 16.32
C PHE A 1 -9.06 47.57 17.67
N CYS A 2 -8.57 48.51 18.49
CA CYS A 2 -9.14 48.85 19.81
C CYS A 2 -10.65 49.18 19.78
N SER A 3 -11.05 50.16 18.98
CA SER A 3 -12.45 50.59 18.89
C SER A 3 -13.41 49.54 18.30
N LEU A 4 -12.95 48.80 17.29
CA LEU A 4 -13.81 47.85 16.56
C LEU A 4 -13.89 46.48 17.23
N ARG A 5 -12.78 45.98 17.79
CA ARG A 5 -12.65 44.60 18.26
C ARG A 5 -12.72 44.51 19.79
N LEU A 6 -12.01 45.40 20.48
CA LEU A 6 -12.03 45.50 21.94
C LEU A 6 -13.15 46.42 22.44
N ARG A 7 -13.81 47.17 21.54
CA ARG A 7 -14.87 48.16 21.85
C ARG A 7 -14.46 49.16 22.92
N LYS A 8 -13.21 49.63 22.83
CA LYS A 8 -12.60 50.60 23.74
C LYS A 8 -11.84 51.68 23.00
N ASP A 9 -11.74 52.84 23.63
CA ASP A 9 -10.83 53.89 23.17
C ASP A 9 -9.37 53.45 23.34
N VAL A 10 -8.46 54.01 22.55
CA VAL A 10 -7.05 53.62 22.53
C VAL A 10 -6.40 53.89 23.89
N ALA A 11 -6.82 54.96 24.58
CA ALA A 11 -6.31 55.30 25.91
C ALA A 11 -6.65 54.26 26.99
N ASP A 12 -7.74 53.51 26.82
CA ASP A 12 -8.27 52.57 27.83
C ASP A 12 -7.88 51.11 27.56
N VAL A 13 -7.14 50.85 26.48
CA VAL A 13 -6.68 49.51 26.12
C VAL A 13 -5.33 49.22 26.77
N THR A 14 -5.29 48.14 27.54
CA THR A 14 -4.03 47.64 28.10
C THR A 14 -3.31 46.72 27.11
N GLU A 15 -1.98 46.69 27.19
CA GLU A 15 -1.16 45.78 26.39
C GLU A 15 -1.59 44.30 26.57
N GLY A 16 -1.94 43.91 27.79
CA GLY A 16 -2.44 42.56 28.07
C GLY A 16 -3.72 42.21 27.31
N GLN A 17 -4.63 43.16 27.08
CA GLN A 17 -5.85 42.95 26.30
C GLN A 17 -5.54 42.81 24.80
N LEU A 18 -4.58 43.57 24.28
CA LEU A 18 -4.11 43.42 22.89
C LEU A 18 -3.48 42.05 22.69
N ILE A 19 -2.60 41.62 23.59
CA ILE A 19 -1.93 40.32 23.51
C ILE A 19 -2.96 39.19 23.61
N ALA A 20 -3.93 39.27 24.52
CA ALA A 20 -4.99 38.28 24.66
C ALA A 20 -5.81 38.15 23.37
N GLU A 21 -6.20 39.27 22.77
CA GLU A 21 -6.99 39.26 21.54
C GLU A 21 -6.19 38.77 20.35
N ILE A 22 -4.92 39.18 20.19
CA ILE A 22 -4.03 38.66 19.14
C ILE A 22 -3.84 37.15 19.29
N LYS A 23 -3.66 36.65 20.53
CA LYS A 23 -3.59 35.21 20.79
C LYS A 23 -4.90 34.50 20.44
N ALA A 24 -6.04 35.09 20.77
CA ALA A 24 -7.36 34.54 20.41
C ALA A 24 -7.56 34.50 18.88
N LEU A 25 -7.07 35.49 18.14
CA LEU A 25 -7.10 35.52 16.68
C LEU A 25 -6.14 34.53 16.04
N LEU A 26 -4.93 34.38 16.59
CA LEU A 26 -3.99 33.36 16.13
C LEU A 26 -4.53 31.96 16.38
N ALA A 27 -5.19 31.73 17.51
CA ALA A 27 -5.88 30.47 17.79
C ALA A 27 -7.02 30.24 16.79
N LYS A 28 -7.85 31.26 16.53
CA LYS A 28 -8.91 31.18 15.53
C LYS A 28 -8.39 30.93 14.13
N VAL A 29 -7.44 31.71 13.61
CA VAL A 29 -6.90 31.54 12.25
C VAL A 29 -6.26 30.17 12.05
N LYS A 30 -5.57 29.62 13.06
CA LYS A 30 -5.00 28.27 12.99
C LYS A 30 -6.05 27.16 13.00
N ASN A 31 -7.25 27.42 13.54
CA ASN A 31 -8.30 26.42 13.72
C ASN A 31 -9.48 26.59 12.74
N ASP A 32 -9.70 27.79 12.19
CA ASP A 32 -10.85 28.16 11.35
C ASP A 32 -10.58 27.94 9.85
N ASP A 33 -9.31 27.99 9.40
CA ASP A 33 -8.94 27.56 8.05
C ASP A 33 -8.88 26.03 8.03
N LEU A 34 -10.06 25.40 7.98
CA LEU A 34 -10.17 23.96 7.84
C LEU A 34 -9.43 23.55 6.55
N PRO A 35 -8.29 22.83 6.64
CA PRO A 35 -7.57 22.41 5.45
C PRO A 35 -8.49 21.52 4.61
N ASP A 36 -8.19 21.34 3.32
CA ASP A 36 -8.84 20.28 2.56
C ASP A 36 -8.45 18.93 3.18
N ILE A 37 -9.27 18.47 4.14
CA ILE A 37 -9.06 17.25 4.93
C ILE A 37 -8.81 16.08 4.00
N LYS A 38 -9.53 16.02 2.87
CA LYS A 38 -9.33 14.94 1.90
C LYS A 38 -7.92 14.98 1.32
N ALA A 39 -7.52 16.14 0.79
CA ALA A 39 -6.20 16.29 0.17
C ALA A 39 -5.06 16.12 1.19
N LEU A 40 -5.27 16.53 2.44
CA LEU A 40 -4.32 16.35 3.54
C LEU A 40 -4.10 14.87 3.82
N PHE A 41 -5.18 14.11 4.06
CA PHE A 41 -5.07 12.68 4.33
C PHE A 41 -4.53 11.90 3.12
N ASP A 42 -4.91 12.27 1.89
CA ASP A 42 -4.36 11.62 0.68
C ASP A 42 -2.84 11.82 0.54
N LYS A 43 -2.28 12.90 1.11
CA LYS A 43 -0.83 13.19 1.10
C LYS A 43 -0.09 12.55 2.27
N GLU A 44 -0.64 12.65 3.48
CA GLU A 44 0.08 12.32 4.71
C GLU A 44 -0.20 10.89 5.19
N LEU A 45 -1.43 10.38 5.02
CA LEU A 45 -1.82 9.04 5.45
C LEU A 45 -1.41 7.98 4.41
N VAL A 46 -0.10 7.78 4.31
CA VAL A 46 0.51 6.78 3.43
C VAL A 46 0.87 5.54 4.22
N MET A 47 0.40 4.38 3.75
CA MET A 47 0.77 3.07 4.28
C MET A 47 2.16 2.66 3.79
N ASP A 48 3.04 2.25 4.71
CA ASP A 48 4.38 1.78 4.37
C ASP A 48 4.32 0.38 3.77
N LEU A 49 4.57 0.26 2.46
CA LEU A 49 4.58 -1.04 1.77
C LEU A 49 5.92 -1.77 1.84
N ALA A 50 6.97 -1.11 2.34
CA ALA A 50 8.27 -1.73 2.55
C ALA A 50 8.29 -2.59 3.82
N GLU A 51 7.44 -2.27 4.80
CA GLU A 51 7.26 -3.09 6.00
C GLU A 51 6.73 -4.48 5.64
N THR A 52 7.50 -5.50 6.00
CA THR A 52 7.22 -6.90 5.68
C THR A 52 6.30 -7.55 6.70
N ASP A 53 6.36 -7.08 7.96
CA ASP A 53 5.46 -7.53 9.00
C ASP A 53 4.08 -6.87 8.82
N MET A 54 3.06 -7.69 8.65
CA MET A 54 1.73 -7.18 8.35
C MET A 54 1.08 -6.51 9.54
N ASP A 55 1.25 -7.08 10.74
CA ASP A 55 0.73 -6.53 11.98
C ASP A 55 1.33 -5.15 12.22
N ALA A 56 2.66 -5.04 12.14
CA ALA A 56 3.37 -3.78 12.31
C ALA A 56 2.94 -2.74 11.28
N ARG A 57 2.84 -3.12 10.00
CA ARG A 57 2.43 -2.23 8.92
C ARG A 57 1.03 -1.64 9.11
N ILE A 58 0.06 -2.48 9.46
CA ILE A 58 -1.33 -2.04 9.64
C ILE A 58 -1.48 -1.24 10.92
N LEU A 59 -0.82 -1.67 12.01
CA LEU A 59 -0.82 -0.91 13.25
C LEU A 59 -0.21 0.48 13.07
N ALA A 60 0.95 0.58 12.42
CA ALA A 60 1.60 1.84 12.11
C ALA A 60 0.72 2.76 11.25
N TYR A 61 -0.01 2.20 10.27
CA TYR A 61 -0.95 2.97 9.46
C TYR A 61 -2.08 3.61 10.30
N PHE A 62 -2.69 2.84 11.21
CA PHE A 62 -3.73 3.37 12.10
C PHE A 62 -3.18 4.35 13.15
N GLN A 63 -1.95 4.16 13.61
CA GLN A 63 -1.27 5.12 14.48
C GLN A 63 -0.97 6.42 13.75
N LYS A 64 -0.51 6.34 12.49
CA LYS A 64 -0.26 7.50 11.64
C LYS A 64 -1.53 8.33 11.41
N PHE A 65 -2.69 7.70 11.26
CA PHE A 65 -3.97 8.42 11.23
C PHE A 65 -4.16 9.28 12.48
N LYS A 66 -3.96 8.73 13.68
CA LYS A 66 -4.11 9.47 14.93
C LYS A 66 -3.11 10.61 15.03
N GLN A 67 -1.88 10.39 14.59
CA GLN A 67 -0.84 11.41 14.55
C GLN A 67 -1.24 12.57 13.62
N VAL A 68 -1.70 12.29 12.40
CA VAL A 68 -2.17 13.31 11.45
C VAL A 68 -3.35 14.10 12.02
N VAL A 69 -4.30 13.45 12.71
CA VAL A 69 -5.40 14.15 13.37
C VAL A 69 -4.89 15.13 14.43
N LEU A 70 -3.94 14.70 15.26
CA LEU A 70 -3.36 15.50 16.35
C LEU A 70 -2.50 16.67 15.83
N GLU A 71 -1.65 16.42 14.84
CA GLU A 71 -0.73 17.44 14.29
C GLU A 71 -1.46 18.60 13.60
N HIS A 72 -2.65 18.33 13.06
CA HIS A 72 -3.47 19.32 12.36
C HIS A 72 -4.68 19.81 13.17
N GLY A 73 -4.79 19.45 14.46
CA GLY A 73 -5.87 19.93 15.33
C GLY A 73 -7.27 19.49 14.88
N LEU A 74 -7.39 18.30 14.28
CA LEU A 74 -8.64 17.80 13.69
C LEU A 74 -9.48 16.95 14.67
N GLU A 75 -9.12 16.91 15.96
CA GLU A 75 -9.80 16.08 16.96
C GLU A 75 -11.28 16.39 17.07
N ASP A 76 -11.63 17.69 17.10
CA ASP A 76 -13.00 18.16 17.18
C ASP A 76 -13.79 17.81 15.92
N VAL A 77 -13.15 17.86 14.75
CA VAL A 77 -13.74 17.50 13.44
C VAL A 77 -14.13 16.03 13.40
N PHE A 78 -13.35 15.17 14.07
CA PHE A 78 -13.58 13.74 14.13
C PHE A 78 -14.25 13.29 15.46
N SER A 79 -14.84 14.21 16.21
CA SER A 79 -15.58 13.90 17.43
C SER A 79 -17.00 13.37 17.15
N GLY A 80 -17.57 12.63 18.10
CA GLY A 80 -18.92 12.08 18.00
C GLY A 80 -19.09 10.95 16.96
N ASP A 81 -20.34 10.52 16.78
CA ASP A 81 -20.69 9.36 15.95
C ASP A 81 -20.42 9.59 14.46
N ASP A 82 -20.65 10.80 13.96
CA ASP A 82 -20.38 11.15 12.57
C ASP A 82 -18.88 11.35 12.32
N GLY A 83 -18.16 11.89 13.30
CA GLY A 83 -16.70 11.96 13.28
C GLY A 83 -16.07 10.57 13.20
N GLU A 84 -16.53 9.61 14.01
CA GLU A 84 -16.03 8.23 13.98
C GLU A 84 -16.26 7.54 12.62
N LYS A 85 -17.42 7.78 11.99
CA LYS A 85 -17.69 7.30 10.62
C LYS A 85 -16.74 7.94 9.61
N GLU A 86 -16.45 9.22 9.77
CA GLU A 86 -15.55 9.93 8.88
C GLU A 86 -14.10 9.46 9.04
N LYS A 87 -13.63 9.15 10.27
CA LYS A 87 -12.34 8.47 10.50
C LYS A 87 -12.26 7.19 9.69
N CYS A 88 -13.29 6.34 9.79
CA CYS A 88 -13.36 5.08 9.05
C CYS A 88 -13.34 5.31 7.54
N ARG A 89 -14.09 6.31 7.04
CA ARG A 89 -14.10 6.67 5.61
C ARG A 89 -12.73 7.11 5.11
N ARG A 90 -12.01 7.93 5.89
CA ARG A 90 -10.66 8.42 5.53
C ARG A 90 -9.65 7.28 5.51
N LEU A 91 -9.61 6.47 6.57
CA LEU A 91 -8.79 5.26 6.63
C LEU A 91 -9.00 4.36 5.42
N VAL A 92 -10.24 4.05 5.05
CA VAL A 92 -10.53 3.20 3.89
C VAL A 92 -10.16 3.88 2.55
N SER A 93 -10.28 5.21 2.48
CA SER A 93 -10.00 5.95 1.25
C SER A 93 -8.51 6.06 0.95
N CYS A 94 -7.65 6.10 1.96
CA CYS A 94 -6.20 6.19 1.80
C CYS A 94 -5.48 4.84 1.86
N LEU A 95 -6.22 3.72 2.01
CA LEU A 95 -5.64 2.38 2.00
C LEU A 95 -4.85 2.10 0.72
N ALA A 96 -3.67 1.52 0.91
CA ALA A 96 -2.90 0.83 -0.09
C ALA A 96 -2.74 -0.64 0.36
N PRO A 97 -2.38 -1.59 -0.52
CA PRO A 97 -2.44 -1.47 -1.98
C PRO A 97 -3.88 -1.30 -2.49
N PRO A 98 -4.10 -0.89 -3.76
CA PRO A 98 -5.44 -0.64 -4.32
C PRO A 98 -6.39 -1.83 -4.24
N VAL A 99 -5.86 -3.06 -4.30
CA VAL A 99 -6.64 -4.30 -4.17
C VAL A 99 -7.22 -4.43 -2.76
N LEU A 100 -6.39 -4.27 -1.72
CA LEU A 100 -6.85 -4.28 -0.32
C LEU A 100 -7.92 -3.20 -0.08
N LYS A 101 -7.70 -1.99 -0.62
CA LYS A 101 -8.67 -0.90 -0.55
C LYS A 101 -10.01 -1.26 -1.19
N ALA A 102 -10.01 -1.88 -2.37
CA ALA A 102 -11.23 -2.28 -3.06
C ALA A 102 -12.01 -3.36 -2.27
N ASP A 103 -11.28 -4.34 -1.72
CA ASP A 103 -11.87 -5.42 -0.95
C ASP A 103 -12.47 -4.94 0.37
N VAL A 104 -11.75 -4.09 1.10
CA VAL A 104 -12.26 -3.47 2.34
C VAL A 104 -13.45 -2.55 2.03
N LYS A 105 -13.39 -1.73 0.96
CA LYS A 105 -14.55 -0.91 0.54
C LYS A 105 -15.79 -1.75 0.27
N THR A 106 -15.62 -2.90 -0.38
CA THR A 106 -16.72 -3.81 -0.69
C THR A 106 -17.25 -4.47 0.58
N ALA A 107 -16.36 -4.94 1.45
CA ALA A 107 -16.74 -5.57 2.71
C ALA A 107 -17.52 -4.62 3.62
N VAL A 108 -17.00 -3.41 3.84
CA VAL A 108 -17.64 -2.37 4.66
C VAL A 108 -19.01 -1.96 4.13
N ARG A 109 -19.22 -2.00 2.80
CA ARG A 109 -20.50 -1.68 2.17
C ARG A 109 -21.54 -2.80 2.32
N TRP A 110 -21.13 -4.05 2.14
CA TRP A 110 -22.06 -5.15 1.92
C TRP A 110 -22.08 -6.19 3.04
N THR A 111 -20.92 -6.52 3.62
CA THR A 111 -20.80 -7.65 4.56
C THR A 111 -20.62 -7.20 6.00
N ASP A 112 -19.84 -6.16 6.25
CA ASP A 112 -19.47 -5.74 7.60
C ASP A 112 -19.73 -4.24 7.81
N LYS A 113 -21.02 -3.91 7.84
CA LYS A 113 -21.50 -2.52 7.97
C LYS A 113 -21.12 -1.90 9.32
N ALA A 114 -20.85 -2.71 10.33
CA ALA A 114 -20.44 -2.24 11.65
C ALA A 114 -19.05 -1.59 11.63
N ALA A 115 -18.16 -2.03 10.72
CA ALA A 115 -16.84 -1.45 10.54
C ALA A 115 -16.86 -0.01 10.01
N VAL A 116 -17.97 0.47 9.43
CA VAL A 116 -18.13 1.89 9.05
C VAL A 116 -18.12 2.81 10.28
N LYS A 117 -18.56 2.30 11.45
CA LYS A 117 -18.85 3.12 12.64
C LYS A 117 -17.86 2.91 13.78
N SER A 118 -16.79 2.15 13.54
CA SER A 118 -15.83 1.81 14.61
C SER A 118 -14.46 1.57 14.01
N MET A 119 -13.50 2.40 14.42
CA MET A 119 -12.10 2.22 14.04
C MET A 119 -11.53 0.86 14.45
N GLN A 120 -11.95 0.32 15.59
CA GLN A 120 -11.49 -0.98 16.08
C GLN A 120 -11.97 -2.11 15.18
N LYS A 121 -13.27 -2.13 14.81
CA LYS A 121 -13.80 -3.13 13.86
C LYS A 121 -13.17 -2.98 12.49
N LEU A 122 -12.94 -1.74 12.05
CA LEU A 122 -12.25 -1.48 10.79
C LEU A 122 -10.81 -2.01 10.81
N TYR A 123 -10.07 -1.83 11.91
CA TYR A 123 -8.73 -2.36 12.08
C TYR A 123 -8.71 -3.88 11.87
N THR A 124 -9.57 -4.62 12.60
CA THR A 124 -9.68 -6.07 12.46
C THR A 124 -10.01 -6.48 11.03
N LEU A 125 -10.97 -5.81 10.40
CA LEU A 125 -11.35 -6.12 9.01
C LEU A 125 -10.20 -5.89 8.02
N VAL A 126 -9.48 -4.77 8.15
CA VAL A 126 -8.32 -4.46 7.29
C VAL A 126 -7.22 -5.49 7.48
N TYR A 127 -6.95 -5.87 8.74
CA TYR A 127 -5.99 -6.90 9.09
C TYR A 127 -6.33 -8.24 8.43
N ASP A 128 -7.55 -8.75 8.64
CA ASP A 128 -7.98 -10.05 8.12
C ASP A 128 -7.89 -10.10 6.59
N LYS A 129 -8.29 -9.02 5.92
CA LYS A 129 -8.21 -8.90 4.45
C LYS A 129 -6.76 -8.87 3.98
N ALA A 130 -5.89 -8.11 4.64
CA ALA A 130 -4.49 -8.08 4.30
C ALA A 130 -3.83 -9.47 4.46
N VAL A 131 -4.13 -10.18 5.56
CA VAL A 131 -3.61 -11.54 5.82
C VAL A 131 -4.05 -12.50 4.72
N ALA A 132 -5.31 -12.42 4.33
CA ALA A 132 -5.83 -13.22 3.22
C ALA A 132 -5.08 -12.94 1.91
N HIS A 133 -4.87 -11.66 1.55
CA HIS A 133 -4.13 -11.30 0.34
C HIS A 133 -2.69 -11.83 0.34
N GLU A 134 -1.98 -11.72 1.46
CA GLU A 134 -0.62 -12.23 1.61
C GLU A 134 -0.58 -13.76 1.47
N ARG A 135 -1.53 -14.47 2.08
CA ARG A 135 -1.67 -15.92 1.93
C ARG A 135 -1.90 -16.31 0.47
N HIS A 136 -2.81 -15.63 -0.23
CA HIS A 136 -3.07 -15.87 -1.64
C HIS A 136 -1.84 -15.60 -2.51
N PHE A 137 -1.10 -14.52 -2.24
CA PHE A 137 0.12 -14.20 -2.97
C PHE A 137 1.20 -15.27 -2.79
N ARG A 138 1.46 -15.72 -1.55
CA ARG A 138 2.42 -16.80 -1.27
C ARG A 138 2.02 -18.10 -1.94
N GLN A 139 0.74 -18.47 -1.87
CA GLN A 139 0.23 -19.70 -2.47
C GLN A 139 0.37 -19.68 -4.00
N ASN A 140 -0.03 -18.59 -4.66
CA ASN A 140 0.13 -18.42 -6.11
C ASN A 140 1.62 -18.45 -6.52
N LYS A 141 2.51 -17.82 -5.75
CA LYS A 141 3.96 -17.85 -6.01
C LYS A 141 4.49 -19.29 -5.97
N SER A 142 4.13 -20.06 -4.94
CA SER A 142 4.54 -21.47 -4.81
C SER A 142 4.04 -22.32 -5.98
N GLN A 143 2.76 -22.19 -6.37
CA GLN A 143 2.18 -22.92 -7.50
C GLN A 143 2.89 -22.62 -8.83
N ARG A 144 3.24 -21.36 -9.08
CA ARG A 144 3.99 -20.96 -10.29
C ARG A 144 5.40 -21.53 -10.32
N MET A 145 6.07 -21.61 -9.18
CA MET A 145 7.40 -22.22 -9.08
C MET A 145 7.34 -23.73 -9.35
N MET A 146 6.34 -24.42 -8.80
CA MET A 146 6.13 -25.86 -9.04
C MET A 146 5.77 -26.16 -10.51
N ALA A 147 4.95 -25.32 -11.16
CA ALA A 147 4.62 -25.47 -12.57
C ALA A 147 5.86 -25.35 -13.49
N LYS A 148 6.75 -24.39 -13.22
CA LYS A 148 8.01 -24.23 -13.97
C LYS A 148 8.98 -25.40 -13.81
N VAL A 149 9.00 -26.04 -12.64
CA VAL A 149 9.83 -27.24 -12.41
C VAL A 149 9.30 -28.44 -13.18
N LYS A 150 7.96 -28.59 -13.27
CA LYS A 150 7.31 -29.68 -14.01
C LYS A 150 7.48 -29.57 -15.53
N ASP A 151 7.60 -28.35 -16.06
CA ASP A 151 7.83 -28.10 -17.49
C ASP A 151 9.27 -28.47 -17.90
N LYS A 152 10.27 -28.07 -17.09
CA LYS A 152 11.69 -28.45 -17.30
C LYS A 152 11.96 -29.96 -17.22
N SER A 153 11.22 -30.70 -16.40
CA SER A 153 11.36 -32.15 -16.31
C SER A 153 10.68 -32.91 -17.45
N LYS A 154 9.74 -32.28 -18.18
CA LYS A 154 9.07 -32.88 -19.33
C LYS A 154 9.92 -32.78 -20.61
N ASP A 155 10.64 -31.68 -20.81
CA ASP A 155 11.61 -31.54 -21.92
C ASP A 155 12.84 -32.46 -21.77
N SER A 156 13.17 -32.85 -20.54
CA SER A 156 14.30 -33.76 -20.27
C SER A 156 13.95 -35.24 -20.47
N SER A 157 12.68 -35.59 -20.72
CA SER A 157 12.24 -37.00 -20.90
C SER A 157 11.85 -37.36 -22.34
N ALA A 158 11.90 -36.40 -23.28
CA ALA A 158 11.58 -36.64 -24.70
C ALA A 158 12.77 -37.15 -25.55
N SER A 159 13.99 -37.22 -25.01
CA SER A 159 15.16 -37.81 -25.69
C SER A 159 15.57 -39.16 -25.10
N THR A 160 14.71 -40.17 -25.23
CA THR A 160 15.16 -41.59 -25.26
C THR A 160 14.10 -42.45 -25.93
N LYS A 161 14.02 -42.38 -27.26
CA LYS A 161 13.35 -43.44 -28.03
C LYS A 161 13.98 -43.59 -29.43
N SER A 162 15.11 -44.29 -29.49
CA SER A 162 15.49 -45.06 -30.68
C SER A 162 16.44 -46.19 -30.29
N GLY A 163 16.13 -47.42 -30.73
CA GLY A 163 17.11 -48.50 -30.80
C GLY A 163 16.75 -49.75 -29.99
N ARG A 164 16.38 -50.79 -30.73
CA ARG A 164 15.93 -52.11 -30.28
C ARG A 164 17.12 -53.08 -30.12
N ALA A 165 16.99 -53.96 -29.12
CA ALA A 165 17.65 -55.24 -28.83
C ALA A 165 18.86 -55.72 -29.67
N GLY A 166 19.93 -56.10 -28.96
CA GLY A 166 20.98 -57.00 -29.41
C GLY A 166 21.77 -57.55 -28.22
N THR A 167 21.64 -58.85 -27.97
CA THR A 167 22.34 -59.65 -26.96
C THR A 167 23.84 -59.78 -27.24
N ALA A 168 24.69 -59.66 -26.22
CA ALA A 168 25.79 -60.61 -25.91
C ALA A 168 26.65 -60.10 -24.74
N ALA A 169 27.05 -61.03 -23.89
CA ALA A 169 27.89 -60.84 -22.72
C ALA A 169 29.36 -60.61 -23.09
N ALA A 170 30.05 -59.73 -22.34
CA ALA A 170 31.46 -59.87 -21.95
C ALA A 170 31.87 -58.76 -20.95
N GLN A 171 32.15 -59.15 -19.70
CA GLN A 171 33.12 -58.48 -18.81
C GLN A 171 34.53 -59.07 -19.09
N PRO A 172 35.68 -58.53 -18.62
CA PRO A 172 35.85 -57.74 -17.39
C PRO A 172 36.98 -56.64 -17.36
N LYS A 173 37.10 -56.00 -16.18
CA LYS A 173 38.22 -55.21 -15.60
C LYS A 173 38.39 -53.77 -16.14
N LYS A 174 38.72 -52.72 -15.37
CA LYS A 174 39.36 -52.56 -14.04
C LYS A 174 39.17 -51.09 -13.58
N GLN A 175 39.58 -50.79 -12.33
CA GLN A 175 39.77 -49.47 -11.67
C GLN A 175 38.52 -48.91 -10.97
N GLY A 176 38.56 -48.41 -9.74
CA GLY A 176 39.60 -48.18 -8.75
C GLY A 176 38.91 -47.52 -7.54
N ARG A 177 39.26 -47.94 -6.33
CA ARG A 177 38.65 -47.50 -5.06
C ARG A 177 39.62 -46.54 -4.37
N GLY A 178 39.15 -45.39 -3.90
CA GLY A 178 39.89 -44.43 -3.08
C GLY A 178 38.97 -43.25 -2.77
N ASP A 179 38.24 -43.23 -1.66
CA ASP A 179 38.60 -42.89 -0.27
C ASP A 179 38.54 -41.39 0.03
N PHE A 180 38.10 -41.13 1.26
CA PHE A 180 37.64 -39.89 1.86
C PHE A 180 38.79 -38.89 2.11
N SER A 181 38.51 -37.59 2.06
CA SER A 181 38.90 -36.68 3.15
C SER A 181 38.34 -35.24 3.06
N LYS A 182 38.10 -34.74 4.29
CA LYS A 182 37.85 -33.38 4.81
C LYS A 182 38.66 -32.28 4.08
N LYS A 183 38.32 -30.98 4.07
CA LYS A 183 38.15 -30.06 5.22
C LYS A 183 37.80 -28.64 4.71
N ALA A 184 37.25 -27.82 5.61
CA ALA A 184 36.83 -26.43 5.48
C ALA A 184 37.91 -25.42 5.00
N THR A 185 37.46 -24.30 4.42
CA THR A 185 38.00 -22.94 4.63
C THR A 185 37.10 -21.87 3.99
N ALA A 186 36.60 -20.91 4.77
CA ALA A 186 36.33 -19.55 4.28
C ALA A 186 37.69 -18.85 4.06
N PRO A 187 37.82 -17.81 3.20
CA PRO A 187 37.53 -16.45 3.69
C PRO A 187 37.20 -15.35 2.63
N LYS A 188 36.77 -14.19 3.17
CA LYS A 188 37.00 -12.79 2.71
C LYS A 188 36.36 -12.29 1.41
N ASN A 189 35.40 -11.37 1.58
CA ASN A 189 35.09 -10.33 0.59
C ASN A 189 35.63 -8.99 1.11
N ASP A 190 36.60 -8.45 0.39
CA ASP A 190 37.11 -7.09 0.53
C ASP A 190 36.28 -6.10 -0.31
N ARG A 191 36.31 -4.86 0.17
CA ARG A 191 35.59 -3.66 -0.27
C ARG A 191 35.78 -3.33 -1.75
N LYS A 192 34.77 -2.69 -2.36
CA LYS A 192 34.99 -1.41 -3.05
C LYS A 192 33.71 -0.56 -3.17
N VAL A 193 33.74 0.59 -2.50
CA VAL A 193 32.92 1.77 -2.76
C VAL A 193 33.65 2.57 -3.84
N GLU A 194 32.94 3.08 -4.85
CA GLU A 194 33.31 4.34 -5.49
C GLU A 194 32.08 4.99 -6.15
N ASN A 195 31.86 6.24 -5.75
CA ASN A 195 30.92 7.22 -6.28
C ASN A 195 31.31 7.61 -7.73
N LEU A 196 30.35 8.11 -8.51
CA LEU A 196 30.55 9.24 -9.43
C LEU A 196 29.20 9.85 -9.84
N ALA A 197 29.09 11.15 -9.59
CA ALA A 197 28.00 12.04 -9.97
C ALA A 197 28.27 12.70 -11.33
N ALA A 198 27.21 13.02 -12.09
CA ALA A 198 27.05 14.15 -13.03
C ALA A 198 25.64 14.05 -13.65
N ASP A 199 24.68 14.91 -13.31
CA ASP A 199 24.40 16.28 -13.81
C ASP A 199 23.58 16.36 -15.12
N ARG A 200 22.39 16.96 -14.96
CA ARG A 200 21.48 17.67 -15.90
C ARG A 200 21.27 17.16 -17.34
N LYS A 201 19.99 16.98 -17.71
CA LYS A 201 19.21 18.00 -18.46
C LYS A 201 17.76 17.57 -18.74
N THR A 202 16.91 18.56 -18.53
CA THR A 202 15.53 18.81 -18.96
C THR A 202 15.08 18.15 -20.27
N ALA A 203 13.96 17.42 -20.23
CA ALA A 203 13.06 17.28 -21.38
C ALA A 203 11.63 16.94 -20.89
N ARG A 204 10.81 17.98 -20.73
CA ARG A 204 9.34 17.85 -20.74
C ARG A 204 8.94 17.29 -22.11
N LYS A 205 8.14 16.22 -22.15
CA LYS A 205 7.38 15.86 -23.34
C LYS A 205 5.87 15.99 -23.07
N PRO A 206 5.09 16.48 -24.05
CA PRO A 206 3.75 17.01 -23.83
C PRO A 206 2.68 15.92 -23.80
N PHE A 207 1.54 16.30 -23.21
CA PHE A 207 0.26 15.62 -23.29
C PHE A 207 -0.07 15.19 -24.73
N THR A 208 -0.35 13.91 -24.93
CA THR A 208 -1.07 13.41 -26.12
C THR A 208 -2.37 12.76 -25.66
N THR A 209 -3.46 13.44 -25.94
CA THR A 209 -4.84 12.97 -25.87
C THR A 209 -5.07 11.85 -26.87
N THR A 210 -5.26 10.61 -26.41
CA THR A 210 -5.78 9.54 -27.26
C THR A 210 -7.30 9.49 -27.11
N ASN A 211 -8.00 9.93 -28.17
CA ASN A 211 -9.42 9.71 -28.39
C ASN A 211 -9.72 8.21 -28.26
N LYS A 212 -10.57 7.83 -27.29
CA LYS A 212 -11.17 6.49 -27.23
C LYS A 212 -12.50 6.53 -27.97
N GLU A 213 -12.64 5.72 -29.00
CA GLU A 213 -13.95 5.41 -29.59
C GLU A 213 -14.88 4.79 -28.52
N PRO A 214 -16.19 5.07 -28.60
CA PRO A 214 -17.15 4.52 -27.65
C PRO A 214 -17.28 3.00 -27.83
N PRO A 215 -17.49 2.24 -26.74
CA PRO A 215 -17.65 0.80 -26.81
C PRO A 215 -18.93 0.42 -27.59
N SER A 216 -18.82 -0.62 -28.42
CA SER A 216 -19.92 -1.19 -29.18
C SER A 216 -21.07 -1.68 -28.27
N PRO A 217 -22.34 -1.61 -28.71
CA PRO A 217 -23.49 -2.01 -27.90
C PRO A 217 -23.47 -3.49 -27.51
N CYS A 218 -23.91 -3.78 -26.28
CA CYS A 218 -24.03 -5.13 -25.73
C CYS A 218 -25.06 -5.96 -26.52
N PRO A 219 -24.77 -7.20 -26.95
CA PRO A 219 -25.69 -8.06 -27.69
C PRO A 219 -27.03 -8.33 -26.96
N LYS A 220 -27.03 -8.24 -25.62
CA LYS A 220 -28.23 -8.47 -24.79
C LYS A 220 -29.25 -7.33 -24.80
N CYS A 221 -28.94 -6.19 -25.41
CA CYS A 221 -29.83 -5.03 -25.43
C CYS A 221 -30.55 -4.81 -26.77
N GLN A 222 -30.29 -5.61 -27.80
CA GLN A 222 -30.99 -5.54 -29.09
C GLN A 222 -32.30 -6.35 -29.12
N GLU A 223 -32.49 -7.30 -28.20
CA GLU A 223 -33.66 -8.19 -28.20
C GLU A 223 -34.91 -7.60 -27.54
N MET A 224 -34.85 -6.38 -26.99
CA MET A 224 -35.98 -5.74 -26.30
C MET A 224 -36.71 -4.67 -27.14
N ASN A 225 -36.47 -4.57 -28.45
CA ASN A 225 -37.13 -3.60 -29.34
C ASN A 225 -37.90 -4.21 -30.53
N LEU A 226 -38.19 -5.52 -30.50
CA LEU A 226 -39.14 -6.12 -31.44
C LEU A 226 -40.06 -7.11 -30.73
N LYS A 227 -41.12 -6.57 -30.10
CA LYS A 227 -42.52 -7.03 -30.17
C LYS A 227 -43.37 -6.27 -29.16
#